data_AF-A0A3G8RB94-F1
#
_entry.id   AF-A0A3G8RB94-F1
#
_cell.length_a   1.000
_cell.length_b   1.000
_cell.length_c   1.000
_cell.angle_alpha   90.00
_cell.angle_beta   90.00
_cell.angle_gamma   90.00
#
_symmetry.space_group_name_H-M   'P 1'
#
loop_
_entity.id
_entity.type
_entity.pdbx_description
1 polymer ?
#
loop_
_entity_poly.entity_id
_entity_poly.type
_entity_poly.pdbx_seq_one_letter_code
_entity_poly.pdbx_strand_id
1 'polypeptide(L)'
;MDEKVKYINELFKYLTQNNDTKEYQTFFALLEKVKYNPSLLEYYGEEFVEHLIDLLPRIEDKYDQASVIETIIECLDIYTFSENYLKEIFDKYMLCVAEKAVNVKGMSACLIGFIQAGISEKEIIKKLEENLEKEHLINVLSKMYINFLANSVEAKSYLMKEIQEAYYLIQRSGIIAQFLLLVHPHVRKYAGISQITFLYDSYRGVYEDCWPRGLLPNMKDTLIKSKVLSSKEVSILEELDRLINKQEKELDSMEVRKLYEDFFAGKDPLEVIFTLPV
;
A
#
# COMPACT_ATOMS: atom_id res chain seq x y z
N MET A 1 -25.04 -22.75 -3.35
CA MET A 1 -24.16 -22.25 -2.28
C MET A 1 -23.57 -23.47 -1.57
N ASP A 2 -22.24 -23.54 -1.48
CA ASP A 2 -21.52 -24.64 -0.81
C ASP A 2 -21.93 -24.67 0.68
N GLU A 3 -22.22 -25.86 1.21
CA GLU A 3 -22.63 -26.06 2.61
C GLU A 3 -21.60 -25.45 3.58
N LYS A 4 -20.32 -25.49 3.21
CA LYS A 4 -19.22 -24.90 3.99
C LYS A 4 -19.30 -23.37 4.09
N VAL A 5 -19.65 -22.70 2.99
CA VAL A 5 -19.79 -21.23 2.96
C VAL A 5 -20.90 -20.80 3.91
N LYS A 6 -22.03 -21.52 3.88
CA LYS A 6 -23.15 -21.26 4.78
C LYS A 6 -22.76 -21.39 6.26
N TYR A 7 -22.08 -22.48 6.64
CA TYR A 7 -21.62 -22.67 8.03
C TYR A 7 -20.66 -21.56 8.48
N ILE A 8 -19.78 -21.10 7.60
CA ILE A 8 -18.83 -20.02 7.94
C ILE A 8 -19.56 -18.69 8.11
N ASN A 9 -20.54 -18.37 7.26
CA ASN A 9 -21.37 -17.16 7.44
C ASN A 9 -22.22 -17.23 8.71
N GLU A 10 -22.75 -18.39 9.08
CA GLU A 10 -23.42 -18.61 10.36
C GLU A 10 -22.45 -18.42 11.55
N LEU A 11 -21.19 -18.85 11.40
CA LEU A 11 -20.15 -18.62 12.41
C LEU A 11 -19.84 -17.12 12.55
N PHE A 12 -19.69 -16.36 11.47
CA PHE A 12 -19.48 -14.91 11.56
C PHE A 12 -20.62 -14.21 12.29
N LYS A 13 -21.88 -14.58 11.97
CA LYS A 13 -23.08 -14.08 12.65
C LYS A 13 -23.10 -14.44 14.14
N TYR A 14 -22.65 -15.64 14.50
CA TYR A 14 -22.53 -16.06 15.90
C TYR A 14 -21.49 -15.21 16.65
N LEU A 15 -20.33 -14.98 16.02
CA LEU A 15 -19.23 -14.26 16.67
C LEU A 15 -19.58 -12.80 16.98
N THR A 16 -20.53 -12.21 16.26
CA THR A 16 -20.91 -10.79 16.36
C THR A 16 -22.23 -10.55 17.08
N GLN A 17 -22.77 -11.54 17.80
CA GLN A 17 -24.03 -11.39 18.53
C GLN A 17 -23.98 -10.35 19.67
N ASN A 18 -22.81 -10.20 20.32
CA ASN A 18 -22.62 -9.31 21.46
C ASN A 18 -21.24 -8.63 21.40
N ASN A 19 -21.21 -7.30 21.48
CA ASN A 19 -20.02 -6.49 21.22
C ASN A 19 -18.91 -6.59 22.30
N ASP A 20 -19.24 -7.03 23.53
CA ASP A 20 -18.29 -7.10 24.65
C ASP A 20 -17.85 -8.54 24.98
N THR A 21 -17.60 -9.34 23.94
CA THR A 21 -17.30 -10.77 24.09
C THR A 21 -15.98 -11.16 23.44
N LYS A 22 -15.43 -12.31 23.86
CA LYS A 22 -14.23 -12.88 23.21
C LYS A 22 -14.54 -13.30 21.78
N GLU A 23 -15.77 -13.72 21.54
CA GLU A 23 -16.33 -14.04 20.24
C GLU A 23 -16.24 -12.83 19.29
N TYR A 24 -16.66 -11.65 19.77
CA TYR A 24 -16.55 -10.41 18.99
C TYR A 24 -15.10 -10.02 18.69
N GLN A 25 -14.23 -10.08 19.69
CA GLN A 25 -12.79 -9.86 19.49
C GLN A 25 -12.19 -10.87 18.50
N THR A 26 -12.68 -12.12 18.54
CA THR A 26 -12.26 -13.17 17.60
C THR A 26 -12.72 -12.84 16.18
N PHE A 27 -13.93 -12.30 16.01
CA PHE A 27 -14.39 -11.83 14.71
C PHE A 27 -13.43 -10.78 14.12
N PHE A 28 -13.06 -9.75 14.86
CA PHE A 28 -12.15 -8.71 14.36
C PHE A 28 -10.73 -9.22 14.07
N ALA A 29 -10.24 -10.15 14.91
CA ALA A 29 -8.97 -10.81 14.63
C ALA A 29 -9.01 -11.62 13.31
N LEU A 30 -10.14 -12.27 13.00
CA LEU A 30 -10.36 -12.96 11.73
C LEU A 30 -10.55 -11.98 10.58
N LEU A 31 -11.31 -10.89 10.78
CA LEU A 31 -11.57 -9.86 9.79
C LEU A 31 -10.27 -9.27 9.26
N GLU A 32 -9.29 -8.97 10.12
CA GLU A 32 -7.97 -8.48 9.70
C GLU A 32 -7.19 -9.47 8.80
N LYS A 33 -7.50 -10.77 8.85
CA LYS A 33 -6.93 -11.77 7.93
C LYS A 33 -7.70 -11.90 6.63
N VAL A 34 -9.01 -11.67 6.68
CA VAL A 34 -9.91 -11.75 5.53
C VAL A 34 -9.84 -10.50 4.66
N LYS A 35 -9.81 -9.31 5.28
CA LYS A 35 -9.84 -7.98 4.64
C LYS A 35 -8.79 -7.82 3.54
N TYR A 36 -7.61 -8.41 3.70
CA TYR A 36 -6.50 -8.31 2.74
C TYR A 36 -6.35 -9.55 1.85
N ASN A 37 -7.37 -10.40 1.76
CA ASN A 37 -7.35 -11.62 0.96
C ASN A 37 -8.59 -11.69 0.04
N PRO A 38 -8.47 -11.18 -1.20
CA PRO A 38 -9.59 -11.13 -2.15
C PRO A 38 -10.25 -12.49 -2.40
N SER A 39 -9.47 -13.58 -2.42
CA SER A 39 -10.01 -14.93 -2.63
C SER A 39 -10.89 -15.40 -1.47
N LEU A 40 -10.62 -14.94 -0.24
CA LEU A 40 -11.50 -15.22 0.90
C LEU A 40 -12.78 -14.39 0.84
N LEU A 41 -12.69 -13.12 0.45
CA LEU A 41 -13.88 -12.26 0.27
C LEU A 41 -14.82 -12.84 -0.79
N GLU A 42 -14.29 -13.26 -1.94
CA GLU A 42 -15.06 -13.91 -3.00
C GLU A 42 -15.67 -15.24 -2.53
N TYR A 43 -14.92 -16.02 -1.75
CA TYR A 43 -15.39 -17.30 -1.22
C TYR A 43 -16.56 -17.15 -0.24
N TYR A 44 -16.53 -16.15 0.65
CA TYR A 44 -17.64 -15.90 1.60
C TYR A 44 -18.83 -15.19 0.95
N GLY A 45 -18.58 -14.40 -0.09
CA GLY A 45 -19.58 -13.86 -1.01
C GLY A 45 -20.51 -12.82 -0.38
N GLU A 46 -21.63 -12.58 -1.06
CA GLU A 46 -22.58 -11.51 -0.74
C GLU A 46 -23.15 -11.60 0.70
N GLU A 47 -23.42 -12.81 1.20
CA GLU A 47 -23.98 -12.99 2.57
C GLU A 47 -23.03 -12.45 3.66
N PHE A 48 -21.72 -12.56 3.46
CA PHE A 48 -20.75 -11.97 4.37
C PHE A 48 -20.79 -10.45 4.32
N VAL A 49 -20.89 -9.87 3.12
CA VAL A 49 -21.01 -8.42 2.93
C VAL A 49 -22.29 -7.89 3.57
N GLU A 50 -23.43 -8.54 3.35
CA GLU A 50 -24.71 -8.21 4.00
C GLU A 50 -24.58 -8.24 5.52
N HIS A 51 -23.89 -9.24 6.07
CA HIS A 51 -23.63 -9.31 7.49
C HIS A 51 -22.81 -8.10 8.00
N LEU A 52 -21.77 -7.68 7.27
CA LEU A 52 -20.98 -6.50 7.61
C LEU A 52 -21.82 -5.20 7.56
N ILE A 53 -22.69 -5.06 6.57
CA ILE A 53 -23.62 -3.94 6.44
C ILE A 53 -24.55 -3.88 7.66
N ASP A 54 -25.12 -5.02 8.07
CA ASP A 54 -26.01 -5.12 9.23
C ASP A 54 -25.30 -4.87 10.57
N LEU A 55 -24.01 -5.22 10.64
CA LEU A 55 -23.19 -5.06 11.83
C LEU A 55 -22.76 -3.60 12.02
N LEU A 56 -22.36 -2.91 10.95
CA LEU A 56 -21.74 -1.59 10.99
C LEU A 56 -22.50 -0.55 11.85
N PRO A 57 -23.84 -0.42 11.78
CA PRO A 57 -24.59 0.53 12.61
C PRO A 57 -24.54 0.26 14.12
N ARG A 58 -24.15 -0.96 14.53
CA ARG A 58 -24.14 -1.42 15.94
C ARG A 58 -22.76 -1.29 16.59
N ILE A 59 -21.73 -0.97 15.81
CA ILE A 59 -20.36 -0.83 16.32
C ILE A 59 -20.23 0.57 16.91
N GLU A 60 -19.72 0.70 18.12
CA GLU A 60 -19.42 2.00 18.74
C GLU A 60 -17.94 2.38 18.57
N ASP A 61 -17.04 1.39 18.67
CA ASP A 61 -15.60 1.58 18.54
C ASP A 61 -15.19 1.99 17.11
N LYS A 62 -14.34 3.02 17.01
CA LYS A 62 -13.93 3.58 15.72
C LYS A 62 -12.94 2.73 14.95
N TYR A 63 -12.11 1.95 15.63
CA TYR A 63 -11.17 1.04 14.97
C TYR A 63 -11.95 -0.09 14.32
N ASP A 64 -12.92 -0.65 15.03
CA ASP A 64 -13.80 -1.69 14.54
C ASP A 64 -14.70 -1.17 13.41
N GLN A 65 -15.26 0.04 13.55
CA GLN A 65 -16.01 0.71 12.46
C GLN A 65 -15.14 0.87 11.21
N ALA A 66 -13.90 1.35 11.37
CA ALA A 66 -12.98 1.52 10.26
C ALA A 66 -12.67 0.17 9.58
N SER A 67 -12.33 -0.88 10.35
CA SER A 67 -12.02 -2.20 9.79
C SER A 67 -13.20 -2.81 9.03
N VAL A 68 -14.44 -2.62 9.50
CA VAL A 68 -15.63 -3.07 8.77
C VAL A 68 -15.85 -2.25 7.50
N ILE A 69 -15.75 -0.92 7.56
CA ILE A 69 -15.92 -0.07 6.36
C ILE A 69 -14.85 -0.40 5.31
N GLU A 70 -13.59 -0.53 5.71
CA GLU A 70 -12.50 -0.93 4.82
C GLU A 70 -12.81 -2.27 4.15
N THR A 71 -13.29 -3.27 4.91
CA THR A 71 -13.63 -4.58 4.35
C THR A 71 -14.81 -4.50 3.37
N ILE A 72 -15.84 -3.70 3.68
CA ILE A 72 -17.00 -3.50 2.78
C ILE A 72 -16.54 -2.90 1.45
N ILE A 73 -15.63 -1.93 1.49
CA ILE A 73 -15.13 -1.25 0.29
C ILE A 73 -14.21 -2.14 -0.54
N GLU A 74 -13.46 -3.05 0.07
CA GLU A 74 -12.69 -4.08 -0.67
C GLU A 74 -13.61 -5.09 -1.40
N CYS A 75 -14.91 -5.15 -1.07
CA CYS A 75 -15.90 -6.04 -1.69
C CYS A 75 -16.68 -5.41 -2.86
N LEU A 76 -16.26 -4.26 -3.40
CA LEU A 76 -16.95 -3.57 -4.51
C LEU A 76 -17.10 -4.44 -5.77
N ASP A 77 -16.19 -5.38 -6.02
CA ASP A 77 -16.26 -6.31 -7.15
C ASP A 77 -17.27 -7.45 -6.95
N ILE A 78 -17.73 -7.66 -5.72
CA ILE A 78 -18.59 -8.78 -5.31
C ILE A 78 -20.02 -8.29 -4.99
N TYR A 79 -20.16 -7.03 -4.57
CA TYR A 79 -21.44 -6.49 -4.12
C TYR A 79 -21.69 -5.09 -4.69
N THR A 80 -22.88 -4.88 -5.24
CA THR A 80 -23.29 -3.56 -5.75
C THR A 80 -23.96 -2.75 -4.65
N PHE A 81 -23.38 -1.60 -4.31
CA PHE A 81 -23.92 -0.68 -3.31
C PHE A 81 -24.68 0.48 -3.96
N SER A 82 -25.72 0.96 -3.27
CA SER A 82 -26.37 2.21 -3.69
C SER A 82 -25.47 3.41 -3.43
N GLU A 83 -25.56 4.44 -4.28
CA GLU A 83 -24.80 5.68 -4.12
C GLU A 83 -25.04 6.35 -2.76
N ASN A 84 -26.29 6.31 -2.27
CA ASN A 84 -26.65 6.86 -0.96
C ASN A 84 -25.94 6.13 0.19
N TYR A 85 -25.89 4.80 0.12
CA TYR A 85 -25.19 4.00 1.13
C TYR A 85 -23.69 4.29 1.13
N LEU A 86 -23.08 4.36 -0.06
CA LEU A 86 -21.65 4.69 -0.22
C LEU A 86 -21.30 6.06 0.39
N LYS A 87 -22.14 7.07 0.17
CA LYS A 87 -21.96 8.40 0.80
C LYS A 87 -22.07 8.33 2.32
N GLU A 88 -23.04 7.60 2.85
CA GLU A 88 -23.22 7.44 4.30
C GLU A 88 -22.00 6.77 4.95
N ILE A 89 -21.51 5.67 4.39
CA ILE A 89 -20.34 4.98 4.96
C ILE A 89 -19.05 5.78 4.73
N PHE A 90 -18.95 6.57 3.65
CA PHE A 90 -17.83 7.49 3.45
C PHE A 90 -17.79 8.55 4.55
N ASP A 91 -18.91 9.20 4.86
CA ASP A 91 -18.99 10.17 5.95
C ASP A 91 -18.64 9.52 7.31
N LYS A 92 -19.14 8.30 7.57
CA LYS A 92 -18.77 7.53 8.77
C LYS A 92 -17.27 7.22 8.81
N TYR A 93 -16.67 6.87 7.68
CA TYR A 93 -15.24 6.60 7.58
C TYR A 93 -14.41 7.85 7.89
N MET A 94 -14.84 9.02 7.41
CA MET A 94 -14.16 10.28 7.70
C MET A 94 -14.18 10.63 9.20
N LEU A 95 -15.21 10.23 9.95
CA LEU A 95 -15.20 10.32 11.41
C LEU A 95 -14.15 9.41 12.04
N CYS A 96 -13.98 8.18 11.51
CA CYS A 96 -12.92 7.27 11.98
C CYS A 96 -11.52 7.85 11.70
N VAL A 97 -11.34 8.50 10.54
CA VAL A 97 -10.10 9.20 10.17
C VAL A 97 -9.82 10.35 11.14
N ALA A 98 -10.82 11.17 11.46
CA ALA A 98 -10.70 12.28 12.41
C ALA A 98 -10.26 11.81 13.80
N GLU A 99 -10.75 10.66 14.24
CA GLU A 99 -10.39 10.04 15.53
C GLU A 99 -9.08 9.24 15.49
N LYS A 100 -8.34 9.27 14.37
CA LYS A 100 -7.08 8.53 14.17
C LYS A 100 -7.24 7.03 14.38
N ALA A 101 -8.42 6.50 14.09
CA ALA A 101 -8.76 5.08 14.21
C ALA A 101 -8.32 4.24 12.99
N VAL A 102 -7.60 4.87 12.07
CA VAL A 102 -7.22 4.31 10.78
C VAL A 102 -5.72 4.50 10.56
N ASN A 103 -5.03 3.47 10.07
CA ASN A 103 -3.65 3.62 9.65
C ASN A 103 -3.56 4.11 8.20
N VAL A 104 -2.41 4.69 7.83
CA VAL A 104 -2.20 5.27 6.48
C VAL A 104 -2.45 4.25 5.36
N LYS A 105 -2.07 2.97 5.55
CA LYS A 105 -2.24 1.95 4.52
C LYS A 105 -3.73 1.65 4.27
N GLY A 106 -4.49 1.43 5.33
CA GLY A 106 -5.94 1.21 5.27
C GLY A 106 -6.66 2.41 4.69
N MET A 107 -6.31 3.61 5.15
CA MET A 107 -6.87 4.87 4.66
C MET A 107 -6.68 5.05 3.15
N SER A 108 -5.45 4.91 2.65
CA SER A 108 -5.18 5.08 1.23
C SER A 108 -5.92 4.06 0.37
N ALA A 109 -5.99 2.78 0.78
CA ALA A 109 -6.70 1.73 0.03
C ALA A 109 -8.22 1.96 0.02
N CYS A 110 -8.81 2.24 1.19
CA CYS A 110 -10.25 2.46 1.30
C CYS A 110 -10.71 3.69 0.51
N LEU A 111 -9.94 4.78 0.55
CA LEU A 111 -10.27 5.99 -0.21
C LEU A 111 -10.18 5.78 -1.72
N ILE A 112 -9.23 4.95 -2.18
CA ILE A 112 -9.17 4.51 -3.58
C ILE A 112 -10.46 3.77 -3.96
N GLY A 113 -10.93 2.84 -3.12
CA GLY A 113 -12.18 2.14 -3.34
C GLY A 113 -13.39 3.08 -3.37
N PHE A 114 -13.43 4.09 -2.50
CA PHE A 114 -14.48 5.12 -2.56
C PHE A 114 -14.48 5.91 -3.88
N ILE A 115 -13.31 6.25 -4.42
CA ILE A 115 -13.20 6.90 -5.73
C ILE A 115 -13.76 5.99 -6.82
N GLN A 116 -13.38 4.72 -6.82
CA GLN A 116 -13.88 3.72 -7.77
C GLN A 116 -15.40 3.53 -7.66
N ALA A 117 -15.94 3.67 -6.45
CA ALA A 117 -17.38 3.62 -6.18
C ALA A 117 -18.13 4.93 -6.53
N GLY A 118 -17.44 5.95 -7.03
CA GLY A 118 -18.03 7.19 -7.55
C GLY A 118 -18.00 8.38 -6.58
N ILE A 119 -17.33 8.29 -5.43
CA ILE A 119 -17.08 9.46 -4.58
C ILE A 119 -16.02 10.35 -5.24
N SER A 120 -16.30 11.66 -5.33
CA SER A 120 -15.39 12.57 -6.02
C SER A 120 -14.05 12.73 -5.29
N GLU A 121 -12.95 12.75 -6.04
CA GLU A 121 -11.62 12.97 -5.45
C GLU A 121 -11.51 14.32 -4.73
N LYS A 122 -12.18 15.35 -5.27
CA LYS A 122 -12.25 16.67 -4.66
C LYS A 122 -12.88 16.64 -3.27
N GLU A 123 -13.94 15.84 -3.10
CA GLU A 123 -14.60 15.67 -1.82
C GLU A 123 -13.72 14.93 -0.82
N ILE A 124 -13.05 13.87 -1.26
CA ILE A 124 -12.07 13.13 -0.43
C ILE A 124 -10.95 14.05 0.04
N ILE A 125 -10.31 14.80 -0.88
CA ILE A 125 -9.23 15.72 -0.54
C ILE A 125 -9.72 16.76 0.47
N LYS A 126 -10.89 17.35 0.24
CA LYS A 126 -11.46 18.35 1.16
C LYS A 126 -11.68 17.76 2.56
N LYS A 127 -12.29 16.57 2.66
CA LYS A 127 -12.51 15.91 3.95
C LYS A 127 -11.20 15.54 4.65
N LEU A 128 -10.19 15.11 3.91
CA LEU A 128 -8.88 14.84 4.50
C LEU A 128 -8.21 16.13 4.99
N GLU A 129 -8.28 17.23 4.23
CA GLU A 129 -7.78 18.54 4.65
C GLU A 129 -8.49 19.06 5.91
N GLU A 130 -9.77 18.74 6.10
CA GLU A 130 -10.55 19.11 7.29
C GLU A 130 -10.20 18.27 8.53
N ASN A 131 -9.74 17.03 8.35
CA ASN A 131 -9.59 16.06 9.44
C ASN A 131 -8.13 15.67 9.76
N LEU A 132 -7.18 16.00 8.89
CA LEU A 132 -5.78 15.59 9.03
C LEU A 132 -4.83 16.77 9.09
N GLU A 133 -3.77 16.61 9.89
CA GLU A 133 -2.62 17.50 9.84
C GLU A 133 -1.84 17.33 8.53
N LYS A 134 -1.18 18.40 8.09
CA LYS A 134 -0.48 18.48 6.81
C LYS A 134 0.43 17.28 6.52
N GLU A 135 1.24 16.85 7.49
CA GLU A 135 2.18 15.74 7.31
C GLU A 135 1.46 14.41 7.04
N HIS A 136 0.39 14.12 7.80
CA HIS A 136 -0.39 12.91 7.61
C HIS A 136 -1.17 12.94 6.30
N LEU A 137 -1.72 14.10 5.93
CA LEU A 137 -2.38 14.34 4.65
C LEU A 137 -1.45 14.05 3.47
N ILE A 138 -0.22 14.57 3.49
CA ILE A 138 0.78 14.32 2.44
C ILE A 138 1.09 12.82 2.37
N ASN A 139 1.27 12.15 3.51
CA ASN A 139 1.57 10.73 3.54
C ASN A 139 0.44 9.89 2.90
N VAL A 140 -0.82 10.13 3.27
CA VAL A 140 -1.99 9.43 2.71
C VAL A 140 -2.14 9.70 1.21
N LEU A 141 -2.12 10.97 0.80
CA LEU A 141 -2.32 11.35 -0.59
C LEU A 141 -1.17 10.92 -1.49
N SER A 142 0.07 10.89 -0.99
CA SER A 142 1.23 10.42 -1.75
C SER A 142 1.04 8.96 -2.17
N LYS A 143 0.46 8.11 -1.31
CA LYS A 143 0.18 6.70 -1.64
C LYS A 143 -0.96 6.51 -2.63
N MET A 144 -1.81 7.51 -2.80
CA MET A 144 -2.90 7.52 -3.79
C MET A 144 -2.47 8.14 -5.13
N TYR A 145 -1.26 8.72 -5.21
CA TYR A 145 -0.88 9.65 -6.27
C TYR A 145 -0.97 9.08 -7.69
N ILE A 146 -0.30 7.96 -8.00
CA ILE A 146 -0.29 7.43 -9.38
C ILE A 146 -1.67 6.95 -9.83
N ASN A 147 -2.40 6.31 -8.92
CA ASN A 147 -3.64 5.64 -9.31
C ASN A 147 -4.75 6.65 -9.61
N PHE A 148 -4.72 7.85 -8.99
CA PHE A 148 -5.83 8.81 -9.06
C PHE A 148 -5.40 10.26 -9.25
N LEU A 149 -4.44 10.76 -8.46
CA LEU A 149 -4.16 12.20 -8.44
C LEU A 149 -3.34 12.70 -9.65
N ALA A 150 -2.43 11.88 -10.20
CA ALA A 150 -1.48 12.30 -11.22
C ALA A 150 -2.15 12.83 -12.52
N ASN A 151 -3.35 12.35 -12.83
CA ASN A 151 -4.11 12.73 -14.03
C ASN A 151 -5.40 13.49 -13.72
N SER A 152 -5.65 13.80 -12.45
CA SER A 152 -6.92 14.38 -12.02
C SER A 152 -6.95 15.88 -12.25
N VAL A 153 -7.94 16.31 -13.05
CA VAL A 153 -8.20 17.74 -13.30
C VAL A 153 -8.90 18.38 -12.09
N GLU A 154 -9.58 17.58 -11.27
CA GLU A 154 -10.38 18.02 -10.13
C GLU A 154 -9.60 18.08 -8.82
N ALA A 155 -8.54 17.26 -8.68
CA ALA A 155 -7.69 17.21 -7.50
C ALA A 155 -6.67 18.36 -7.46
N LYS A 156 -7.14 19.59 -7.24
CA LYS A 156 -6.24 20.71 -6.96
C LYS A 156 -6.13 20.97 -5.45
N SER A 157 -5.29 20.19 -4.77
CA SER A 157 -4.81 20.57 -3.44
C SER A 157 -3.65 21.57 -3.57
N TYR A 158 -3.56 22.51 -2.64
CA TYR A 158 -2.41 23.42 -2.53
C TYR A 158 -1.10 22.68 -2.24
N LEU A 159 -1.17 21.43 -1.78
CA LEU A 159 -0.03 20.57 -1.45
C LEU A 159 0.44 19.67 -2.60
N MET A 160 -0.13 19.79 -3.80
CA MET A 160 0.11 18.82 -4.87
C MET A 160 1.60 18.59 -5.20
N LYS A 161 2.42 19.65 -5.14
CA LYS A 161 3.87 19.54 -5.35
C LYS A 161 4.55 18.69 -4.26
N GLU A 162 4.19 18.91 -2.99
CA GLU A 162 4.74 18.16 -1.86
C GLU A 162 4.27 16.70 -1.87
N ILE A 163 3.01 16.46 -2.26
CA ILE A 163 2.44 15.11 -2.45
C ILE A 163 3.20 14.35 -3.54
N GLN A 164 3.42 14.98 -4.69
CA GLN A 164 4.16 14.41 -5.81
C GLN A 164 5.61 14.11 -5.43
N GLU A 165 6.28 15.03 -4.75
CA GLU A 165 7.65 14.86 -4.27
C GLU A 165 7.75 13.70 -3.28
N ALA A 166 6.85 13.64 -2.28
CA ALA A 166 6.77 12.53 -1.34
C ALA A 166 6.54 11.19 -2.04
N TYR A 167 5.65 11.15 -3.04
CA TYR A 167 5.42 9.94 -3.84
C TYR A 167 6.69 9.49 -4.57
N TYR A 168 7.42 10.41 -5.22
CA TYR A 168 8.66 10.08 -5.92
C TYR A 168 9.77 9.62 -4.97
N LEU A 169 9.84 10.19 -3.76
CA LEU A 169 10.76 9.72 -2.72
C LEU A 169 10.40 8.33 -2.20
N ILE A 170 9.10 8.00 -2.06
CA ILE A 170 8.65 6.63 -1.72
C ILE A 170 9.12 5.64 -2.80
N GLN A 171 8.92 5.97 -4.08
CA GLN A 171 9.38 5.11 -5.18
C GLN A 171 10.90 4.96 -5.17
N ARG A 172 11.62 6.07 -5.09
CA ARG A 172 13.09 6.11 -5.10
C ARG A 172 13.67 5.29 -3.95
N SER A 173 13.18 5.51 -2.74
CA SER A 173 13.62 4.76 -1.55
C SER A 173 13.34 3.26 -1.67
N GLY A 174 12.17 2.88 -2.18
CA GLY A 174 11.83 1.48 -2.45
C GLY A 174 12.79 0.83 -3.45
N ILE A 175 13.14 1.51 -4.54
CA ILE A 175 14.05 1.00 -5.57
C ILE A 175 15.48 0.85 -5.02
N ILE A 176 16.01 1.89 -4.36
CA ILE A 176 17.39 1.91 -3.88
C ILE A 176 17.58 0.94 -2.70
N ALA A 177 16.57 0.77 -1.84
CA ALA A 177 16.62 -0.23 -0.77
C ALA A 177 16.79 -1.66 -1.31
N GLN A 178 16.11 -1.99 -2.41
CA GLN A 178 16.25 -3.27 -3.10
C GLN A 178 17.61 -3.43 -3.77
N PHE A 179 18.13 -2.36 -4.37
CA PHE A 179 19.50 -2.33 -4.89
C PHE A 179 20.52 -2.65 -3.78
N LEU A 180 20.41 -1.99 -2.62
CA LEU A 180 21.30 -2.22 -1.47
C LEU A 180 21.27 -3.66 -0.95
N LEU A 181 20.09 -4.29 -0.93
CA LEU A 181 19.93 -5.71 -0.60
C LEU A 181 20.75 -6.64 -1.49
N LEU A 182 20.91 -6.28 -2.77
CA LEU A 182 21.63 -7.08 -3.75
C LEU A 182 23.14 -6.83 -3.70
N VAL A 183 23.55 -5.56 -3.63
CA VAL A 183 24.96 -5.17 -3.82
C VAL A 183 25.76 -5.00 -2.53
N HIS A 184 25.12 -4.85 -1.36
CA HIS A 184 25.80 -4.59 -0.09
C HIS A 184 25.77 -5.82 0.85
N PRO A 185 26.91 -6.52 1.07
CA PRO A 185 26.96 -7.79 1.80
C PRO A 185 26.38 -7.74 3.22
N HIS A 186 26.61 -6.64 3.96
CA HIS A 186 26.08 -6.49 5.33
C HIS A 186 24.58 -6.23 5.34
N VAL A 187 24.06 -5.49 4.35
CA VAL A 187 22.61 -5.25 4.24
C VAL A 187 21.95 -6.60 3.95
N ARG A 188 22.47 -7.33 2.96
CA ARG A 188 22.00 -8.68 2.61
C ARG A 188 22.03 -9.65 3.80
N LYS A 189 23.14 -9.67 4.56
CA LYS A 189 23.34 -10.59 5.70
C LYS A 189 22.36 -10.33 6.84
N TYR A 190 22.03 -9.07 7.10
CA TYR A 190 21.25 -8.67 8.28
C TYR A 190 19.84 -8.17 7.96
N ALA A 191 19.40 -8.18 6.70
CA ALA A 191 18.08 -7.71 6.28
C ALA A 191 16.93 -8.27 7.13
N GLY A 192 16.88 -9.60 7.31
CA GLY A 192 15.81 -10.25 8.08
C GLY A 192 15.84 -10.03 9.60
N ILE A 193 16.87 -9.37 10.14
CA ILE A 193 16.93 -8.95 11.56
C ILE A 193 17.09 -7.44 11.72
N SER A 194 17.06 -6.71 10.60
CA SER A 194 17.24 -5.27 10.56
C SER A 194 15.99 -4.56 11.05
N GLN A 195 16.18 -3.44 11.76
CA GLN A 195 15.09 -2.51 12.07
C GLN A 195 14.83 -1.52 10.93
N ILE A 196 15.73 -1.44 9.93
CA ILE A 196 15.45 -0.80 8.65
C ILE A 196 14.56 -1.76 7.86
N THR A 197 13.35 -1.33 7.57
CA THR A 197 12.38 -2.11 6.78
C THR A 197 12.80 -2.12 5.32
N PHE A 198 12.95 -3.32 4.78
CA PHE A 198 13.07 -3.55 3.34
C PHE A 198 11.77 -4.17 2.82
N LEU A 199 11.52 -4.05 1.52
CA LEU A 199 10.38 -4.74 0.91
C LEU A 199 10.52 -6.28 1.01
N TYR A 200 11.76 -6.77 1.07
CA TYR A 200 12.06 -8.20 1.20
C TYR A 200 13.08 -8.43 2.32
N ASP A 201 12.87 -9.51 3.09
CA ASP A 201 13.78 -9.89 4.18
C ASP A 201 15.04 -10.62 3.68
N SER A 202 15.14 -10.89 2.38
CA SER A 202 16.30 -11.52 1.75
C SER A 202 16.43 -11.16 0.27
N TYR A 203 17.63 -11.31 -0.28
CA TYR A 203 17.88 -11.13 -1.71
C TYR A 203 17.05 -12.09 -2.59
N ARG A 204 16.67 -13.26 -2.07
CA ARG A 204 15.88 -14.26 -2.81
C ARG A 204 14.49 -13.72 -3.14
N GLY A 205 13.86 -13.01 -2.20
CA GLY A 205 12.58 -12.34 -2.45
C GLY A 205 12.71 -11.25 -3.52
N VAL A 206 13.77 -10.45 -3.45
CA VAL A 206 14.07 -9.45 -4.50
C VAL A 206 14.23 -10.11 -5.87
N TYR A 207 14.96 -11.22 -5.93
CA TYR A 207 15.17 -11.93 -7.18
C TYR A 207 13.87 -12.54 -7.71
N GLU A 208 13.11 -13.26 -6.89
CA GLU A 208 11.91 -13.98 -7.35
C GLU A 208 10.75 -13.05 -7.73
N ASP A 209 10.57 -11.93 -7.02
CA ASP A 209 9.40 -11.04 -7.18
C ASP A 209 9.71 -9.80 -8.03
N CYS A 210 10.95 -9.29 -7.98
CA CYS A 210 11.33 -8.06 -8.68
C CYS A 210 12.17 -8.27 -9.95
N TRP A 211 12.70 -9.47 -10.22
CA TRP A 211 13.70 -9.67 -11.27
C TRP A 211 13.46 -10.97 -12.06
N PRO A 212 13.31 -10.98 -13.41
CA PRO A 212 13.60 -9.94 -14.41
C PRO A 212 12.39 -9.06 -14.79
N ARG A 213 11.31 -9.04 -13.98
CA ARG A 213 10.00 -8.48 -14.39
C ARG A 213 9.59 -7.15 -13.72
N GLY A 214 10.19 -6.75 -12.60
CA GLY A 214 9.49 -5.88 -11.64
C GLY A 214 9.86 -4.41 -11.60
N LEU A 215 11.15 -4.04 -11.75
CA LEU A 215 11.56 -2.66 -11.40
C LEU A 215 11.73 -1.71 -12.58
N LEU A 216 12.09 -2.22 -13.76
CA LEU A 216 12.61 -1.37 -14.82
C LEU A 216 11.99 -1.59 -16.21
N PRO A 217 11.75 -2.80 -16.74
CA PRO A 217 11.53 -2.98 -18.18
C PRO A 217 10.45 -2.09 -18.80
N ASN A 218 9.39 -1.77 -18.03
CA ASN A 218 8.22 -1.03 -18.52
C ASN A 218 8.09 0.39 -17.96
N MET A 219 9.00 0.83 -17.08
CA MET A 219 8.87 2.12 -16.37
C MET A 219 10.13 3.00 -16.39
N LYS A 220 11.25 2.56 -17.00
CA LYS A 220 12.53 3.32 -17.00
C LYS A 220 12.34 4.77 -17.44
N ASP A 221 11.73 4.95 -18.60
CA ASP A 221 11.51 6.29 -19.18
C ASP A 221 10.64 7.15 -18.28
N THR A 222 9.63 6.56 -17.66
CA THR A 222 8.77 7.24 -16.69
C THR A 222 9.57 7.66 -15.47
N LEU A 223 10.36 6.76 -14.86
CA LEU A 223 11.19 7.04 -13.68
C LEU A 223 12.26 8.10 -13.93
N ILE A 224 12.83 8.14 -15.14
CA ILE A 224 13.78 9.18 -15.56
C ILE A 224 13.04 10.52 -15.76
N LYS A 225 11.94 10.52 -16.52
CA LYS A 225 11.15 11.73 -16.79
C LYS A 225 10.58 12.34 -15.51
N SER A 226 10.14 11.51 -14.56
CA SER A 226 9.64 11.93 -13.25
C SER A 226 10.74 12.26 -12.24
N LYS A 227 12.02 12.14 -12.64
CA LYS A 227 13.18 12.35 -11.77
C LYS A 227 13.15 11.51 -10.49
N VAL A 228 12.61 10.30 -10.56
CA VAL A 228 12.75 9.31 -9.48
C VAL A 228 14.14 8.69 -9.52
N LEU A 229 14.66 8.44 -10.71
CA LEU A 229 16.03 7.97 -10.96
C LEU A 229 16.69 8.81 -12.05
N SER A 230 18.00 8.97 -11.97
CA SER A 230 18.81 9.51 -13.06
C SER A 230 19.12 8.43 -14.11
N SER A 231 19.46 8.83 -15.33
CA SER A 231 19.87 7.90 -16.38
C SER A 231 21.09 7.05 -15.96
N LYS A 232 22.02 7.63 -15.19
CA LYS A 232 23.17 6.90 -14.64
C LYS A 232 22.73 5.77 -13.70
N GLU A 233 21.82 6.07 -12.77
CA GLU A 233 21.30 5.09 -11.80
C GLU A 233 20.58 3.96 -12.53
N VAL A 234 19.76 4.28 -13.53
CA VAL A 234 19.09 3.27 -14.36
C VAL A 234 20.10 2.35 -15.06
N SER A 235 21.14 2.90 -15.69
CA SER A 235 22.17 2.07 -16.35
C SER A 235 22.91 1.14 -15.38
N ILE A 236 23.13 1.57 -14.13
CA ILE A 236 23.75 0.71 -13.10
C ILE A 236 22.82 -0.43 -12.71
N LEU A 237 21.53 -0.17 -12.56
CA LEU A 237 20.54 -1.21 -12.27
C LEU A 237 20.39 -2.20 -13.43
N GLU A 238 20.48 -1.73 -14.69
CA GLU A 238 20.52 -2.60 -15.87
C GLU A 238 21.79 -3.47 -15.91
N GLU A 239 22.93 -2.91 -15.48
CA GLU A 239 24.17 -3.68 -15.38
C GLU A 239 24.08 -4.74 -14.28
N LEU A 240 23.47 -4.42 -13.14
CA LEU A 240 23.14 -5.39 -12.10
C LEU A 240 22.24 -6.50 -12.66
N ASP A 241 21.24 -6.16 -13.49
CA ASP A 241 20.38 -7.13 -14.17
C ASP A 241 21.19 -8.14 -14.97
N ARG A 242 22.05 -7.59 -15.82
CA ARG A 242 22.91 -8.34 -16.71
C ARG A 242 23.85 -9.26 -15.93
N LEU A 243 24.43 -8.79 -14.83
CA LEU A 243 25.34 -9.57 -14.00
C LEU A 243 24.63 -10.72 -13.30
N ILE A 244 23.46 -10.47 -12.70
CA ILE A 244 22.67 -11.50 -12.01
C ILE A 244 22.19 -12.58 -13.00
N ASN A 245 21.76 -12.19 -14.20
CA ASN A 245 21.27 -13.16 -15.20
C ASN A 245 22.39 -13.92 -15.93
N LYS A 246 23.62 -13.40 -15.95
CA LYS A 246 24.79 -14.07 -16.55
C LYS A 246 25.57 -14.93 -15.56
N GLN A 247 25.59 -14.56 -14.29
CA GLN A 247 26.34 -15.25 -13.24
C GLN A 247 25.38 -16.03 -12.36
N GLU A 248 25.44 -17.34 -12.44
CA GLU A 248 24.51 -18.23 -11.76
C GLU A 248 24.58 -18.24 -10.22
N LYS A 249 25.38 -17.37 -9.54
CA LYS A 249 25.30 -17.19 -8.06
C LYS A 249 26.20 -16.15 -7.36
N GLU A 250 27.22 -15.54 -7.99
CA GLU A 250 28.21 -14.75 -7.21
C GLU A 250 27.85 -13.27 -7.04
N LEU A 251 26.84 -12.98 -6.21
CA LEU A 251 26.52 -11.62 -5.73
C LEU A 251 27.64 -10.98 -4.87
N ASP A 252 28.73 -11.69 -4.62
CA ASP A 252 29.91 -11.21 -3.89
C ASP A 252 31.09 -10.86 -4.80
N SER A 253 30.90 -10.94 -6.13
CA SER A 253 31.93 -10.58 -7.10
C SER A 253 32.34 -9.12 -6.97
N MET A 254 33.59 -8.81 -7.33
CA MET A 254 34.06 -7.42 -7.36
C MET A 254 33.24 -6.55 -8.31
N GLU A 255 32.70 -7.14 -9.38
CA GLU A 255 31.86 -6.45 -10.36
C GLU A 255 30.57 -5.95 -9.71
N VAL A 256 29.89 -6.79 -8.91
CA VAL A 256 28.69 -6.39 -8.15
C VAL A 256 29.02 -5.34 -7.10
N ARG A 257 30.15 -5.48 -6.39
CA ARG A 257 30.57 -4.49 -5.39
C ARG A 257 30.87 -3.13 -6.00
N LYS A 258 31.46 -3.10 -7.19
CA LYS A 258 31.76 -1.86 -7.91
C LYS A 258 30.49 -1.07 -8.26
N LEU A 259 29.36 -1.75 -8.51
CA LEU A 259 28.09 -1.07 -8.77
C LEU A 259 27.65 -0.18 -7.59
N TYR A 260 27.91 -0.60 -6.35
CA TYR A 260 27.64 0.23 -5.17
C TYR A 260 28.45 1.53 -5.21
N GLU A 261 29.77 1.43 -5.45
CA GLU A 261 30.67 2.58 -5.54
C GLU A 261 30.26 3.52 -6.68
N ASP A 262 29.93 2.95 -7.85
CA ASP A 262 29.50 3.69 -9.03
C ASP A 262 28.15 4.38 -8.80
N PHE A 263 27.22 3.75 -8.09
CA PHE A 263 25.87 4.29 -7.81
C PHE A 263 25.94 5.49 -6.89
N PHE A 264 26.60 5.37 -5.74
CA PHE A 264 26.67 6.43 -4.74
C PHE A 264 27.78 7.45 -5.00
N ALA A 265 28.81 7.09 -5.75
CA ALA A 265 29.93 7.97 -6.12
C ALA A 265 30.54 8.73 -4.92
N GLY A 266 30.68 8.04 -3.78
CA GLY A 266 31.21 8.59 -2.54
C GLY A 266 30.26 9.48 -1.73
N LYS A 267 29.00 9.64 -2.15
CA LYS A 267 27.96 10.34 -1.37
C LYS A 267 27.39 9.46 -0.27
N ASP A 268 26.78 10.08 0.74
CA ASP A 268 26.01 9.36 1.75
C ASP A 268 24.80 8.65 1.09
N PRO A 269 24.64 7.32 1.24
CA PRO A 269 23.48 6.61 0.73
C PRO A 269 22.14 7.17 1.18
N LEU A 270 22.03 7.69 2.41
CA LEU A 270 20.79 8.27 2.93
C LEU A 270 20.45 9.56 2.20
N GLU A 271 21.44 10.43 1.95
CA GLU A 271 21.24 11.63 1.14
C GLU A 271 20.77 11.28 -0.27
N VAL A 272 21.35 10.25 -0.88
CA VAL A 272 20.97 9.81 -2.22
C VAL A 272 19.55 9.22 -2.24
N ILE A 273 19.16 8.45 -1.22
CA ILE A 273 17.83 7.85 -1.11
C ILE A 273 16.74 8.92 -0.96
N PHE A 274 16.99 9.93 -0.12
CA PHE A 274 16.00 10.94 0.25
C PHE A 274 16.12 12.25 -0.53
N THR A 275 16.84 12.25 -1.66
CA THR A 275 16.95 13.40 -2.56
C THR A 275 16.60 13.00 -3.99
N LEU A 276 15.69 13.73 -4.63
CA LEU A 276 15.38 13.53 -6.05
C LEU A 276 16.50 14.10 -6.95
N PRO A 277 16.87 13.40 -8.04
CA PRO A 277 17.74 13.94 -9.08
C PRO A 277 17.31 15.34 -9.57
N VAL A 278 18.30 16.20 -9.84
CA VAL A 278 18.11 17.54 -10.41
C VAL A 278 17.95 17.47 -11.92
#